data_AF-A0A923YWX0-F1
#
_entry.id   AF-A0A923YWX0-F1
#
_cell.length_a   1.000
_cell.length_b   1.000
_cell.length_c   1.000
_cell.angle_alpha   90.00
_cell.angle_beta   90.00
_cell.angle_gamma   90.00
#
_symmetry.space_group_name_H-M   'P 1'
#
loop_
_entity.id
_entity.type
_entity.pdbx_description
1 polymer ?
#
loop_
_entity_poly.entity_id
_entity_poly.type
_entity_poly.pdbx_seq_one_letter_code
_entity_poly.pdbx_strand_id
1 'polypeptide(L)'
;VDFENPKVRDFALMATTKYFKAVRGYQEYRTTIQCFAVFKEINSNWNYVNDPKNEEYIASASESVSYLSGDCDDHSILMAACIRAIGGVPRLIHTNGHIYPEILIGNKSKLEAINYLIKKELFVSESKNKPINYHIDERGQIWMNLDYTAKYPGGPFMHEEILGALTLD
;
A
#
# COMPACT_ATOMS: atom_id res chain seq x y z
N VAL A 1 0.67 -5.13 13.24
CA VAL A 1 0.09 -5.80 12.05
C VAL A 1 0.18 -7.31 12.22
N ASP A 2 -0.93 -8.03 12.28
CA ASP A 2 -1.02 -9.49 12.45
C ASP A 2 -0.83 -10.23 11.11
N PHE A 3 0.29 -9.95 10.42
CA PHE A 3 0.57 -10.41 9.06
C PHE A 3 0.71 -11.94 8.91
N GLU A 4 1.02 -12.65 10.00
CA GLU A 4 1.09 -14.12 10.03
C GLU A 4 -0.28 -14.77 10.13
N ASN A 5 -1.35 -14.00 10.38
CA ASN A 5 -2.70 -14.52 10.43
C ASN A 5 -3.08 -15.13 9.07
N PRO A 6 -3.56 -16.39 9.02
CA PRO A 6 -3.92 -17.04 7.76
C PRO A 6 -4.91 -16.26 6.91
N LYS A 7 -5.89 -15.55 7.50
CA LYS A 7 -6.85 -14.74 6.74
C LYS A 7 -6.16 -13.64 5.94
N VAL A 8 -5.19 -12.96 6.56
CA VAL A 8 -4.41 -11.88 5.95
C VAL A 8 -3.50 -12.45 4.86
N ARG A 9 -2.79 -13.54 5.16
CA ARG A 9 -1.90 -14.21 4.20
C ARG A 9 -2.66 -14.72 2.99
N ASP A 10 -3.77 -15.43 3.20
CA ASP A 10 -4.58 -16.01 2.12
C ASP A 10 -5.19 -14.93 1.24
N PHE A 11 -5.66 -13.83 1.83
CA PHE A 11 -6.14 -12.67 1.08
C PHE A 11 -5.02 -12.05 0.22
N ALA A 12 -3.83 -11.84 0.80
CA ALA A 12 -2.70 -11.29 0.05
C ALA A 12 -2.30 -12.21 -1.11
N LEU A 13 -2.22 -13.52 -0.88
CA LEU A 13 -1.95 -14.51 -1.93
C LEU A 13 -3.02 -14.49 -3.02
N MET A 14 -4.30 -14.43 -2.65
CA MET A 14 -5.43 -14.31 -3.58
C MET A 14 -5.25 -13.10 -4.50
N ALA A 15 -4.94 -11.92 -3.94
CA ALA A 15 -4.70 -10.72 -4.73
C ALA A 15 -3.59 -10.91 -5.77
N THR A 16 -2.48 -11.57 -5.42
CA THR A 16 -1.37 -11.87 -6.36
C THR A 16 -1.76 -12.84 -7.47
N THR A 17 -2.79 -13.66 -7.27
CA THR A 17 -3.32 -14.55 -8.31
C THR A 17 -4.32 -13.86 -9.22
N LYS A 18 -5.07 -12.89 -8.68
CA LYS A 18 -6.11 -12.13 -9.36
C LYS A 18 -5.53 -11.05 -10.27
N TYR A 19 -4.53 -10.31 -9.81
CA TYR A 19 -3.96 -9.19 -10.56
C TYR A 19 -2.50 -9.43 -10.96
N PHE A 20 -2.16 -8.91 -12.14
CA PHE A 20 -0.78 -8.80 -12.66
C PHE A 20 0.02 -10.11 -12.80
N LYS A 21 -0.59 -11.28 -12.55
CA LYS A 21 0.04 -12.61 -12.70
C LYS A 21 0.64 -12.86 -14.09
N ALA A 22 0.05 -12.27 -15.13
CA ALA A 22 0.48 -12.42 -16.51
C ALA A 22 1.70 -11.56 -16.89
N VAL A 23 2.09 -10.58 -16.06
CA VAL A 23 3.22 -9.69 -16.33
C VAL A 23 4.52 -10.49 -16.33
N ARG A 24 5.30 -10.38 -17.43
CA ARG A 24 6.57 -11.10 -17.64
C ARG A 24 7.71 -10.10 -17.83
N GLY A 25 8.96 -10.56 -17.69
CA GLY A 25 10.15 -9.75 -17.96
C GLY A 25 10.66 -8.91 -16.77
N TYR A 26 9.92 -8.87 -15.65
CA TYR A 26 10.24 -8.03 -14.49
C TYR A 26 10.50 -8.85 -13.21
N GLN A 27 11.35 -9.89 -13.31
CA GLN A 27 11.60 -10.79 -12.17
C GLN A 27 12.20 -10.06 -10.96
N GLU A 28 13.04 -9.05 -11.19
CA GLU A 28 13.60 -8.21 -10.11
C GLU A 28 12.51 -7.46 -9.33
N TYR A 29 11.43 -7.04 -10.01
CA TYR A 29 10.32 -6.29 -9.41
C TYR A 29 9.14 -7.18 -9.02
N ARG A 30 9.31 -8.51 -9.02
CA ARG A 30 8.23 -9.47 -8.80
C ARG A 30 7.48 -9.21 -7.49
N THR A 31 8.19 -9.03 -6.38
CA THR A 31 7.59 -8.74 -5.07
C THR A 31 6.83 -7.42 -5.11
N THR A 32 7.40 -6.35 -5.69
CA THR A 32 6.72 -5.05 -5.80
C THR A 32 5.45 -5.13 -6.65
N ILE A 33 5.47 -5.88 -7.76
CA ILE A 33 4.28 -6.12 -8.59
C ILE A 33 3.20 -6.86 -7.79
N GLN A 34 3.58 -7.83 -6.96
CA GLN A 34 2.65 -8.53 -6.06
C GLN A 34 2.10 -7.61 -4.96
N CYS A 35 2.90 -6.72 -4.38
CA CYS A 35 2.42 -5.68 -3.46
C CYS A 35 1.42 -4.75 -4.16
N PHE A 36 1.64 -4.41 -5.42
CA PHE A 36 0.69 -3.64 -6.20
C PHE A 36 -0.59 -4.39 -6.53
N ALA A 37 -0.55 -5.72 -6.66
CA ALA A 37 -1.75 -6.54 -6.78
C ALA A 37 -2.59 -6.48 -5.49
N VAL A 38 -1.95 -6.57 -4.33
CA VAL A 38 -2.58 -6.36 -3.01
C VAL A 38 -3.20 -4.97 -2.91
N PHE A 39 -2.42 -3.92 -3.24
CA PHE A 39 -2.91 -2.54 -3.26
C PHE A 39 -4.16 -2.40 -4.12
N LYS A 40 -4.14 -2.96 -5.33
CA LYS A 40 -5.28 -2.89 -6.25
C LYS A 40 -6.51 -3.55 -5.64
N GLU A 41 -6.37 -4.74 -5.04
CA GLU A 41 -7.51 -5.44 -4.44
C GLU A 41 -8.10 -4.65 -3.26
N ILE A 42 -7.26 -4.15 -2.36
CA ILE A 42 -7.74 -3.38 -1.21
C ILE A 42 -8.36 -2.06 -1.71
N ASN A 43 -7.64 -1.23 -2.45
CA ASN A 43 -8.11 0.11 -2.83
C ASN A 43 -9.29 0.08 -3.80
N SER A 44 -9.48 -0.96 -4.61
CA SER A 44 -10.66 -1.07 -5.46
C SER A 44 -11.93 -1.42 -4.68
N ASN A 45 -11.81 -2.05 -3.51
CA ASN A 45 -12.95 -2.57 -2.74
C ASN A 45 -13.11 -1.92 -1.35
N TRP A 46 -12.18 -1.07 -0.92
CA TRP A 46 -12.22 -0.45 0.40
C TRP A 46 -13.43 0.46 0.58
N ASN A 47 -14.22 0.21 1.63
CA ASN A 47 -15.34 1.02 2.05
C ASN A 47 -14.96 1.82 3.31
N TYR A 48 -14.75 3.12 3.14
CA TYR A 48 -14.36 3.98 4.25
C TYR A 48 -15.52 4.18 5.23
N VAL A 49 -15.30 3.89 6.51
CA VAL A 49 -16.25 4.07 7.60
C VAL A 49 -15.54 4.76 8.74
N ASN A 50 -16.11 5.87 9.24
CA ASN A 50 -15.55 6.54 10.41
C ASN A 50 -15.88 5.75 11.68
N ASP A 51 -15.00 5.86 12.66
CA ASP A 51 -15.26 5.39 14.01
C ASP A 51 -16.51 6.02 14.65
N PRO A 52 -17.12 5.34 15.64
CA PRO A 52 -18.12 5.93 16.50
C PRO A 52 -17.62 7.24 17.12
N LYS A 53 -18.53 8.20 17.31
CA LYS A 53 -18.15 9.52 17.85
C LYS A 53 -17.51 9.37 19.24
N ASN A 54 -16.32 9.97 19.39
CA ASN A 54 -15.51 9.99 20.60
C ASN A 54 -14.88 8.64 20.98
N GLU A 55 -14.85 7.69 20.06
CA GLU A 55 -14.09 6.45 20.19
C GLU A 55 -13.04 6.41 19.08
N GLU A 56 -11.89 5.83 19.39
CA GLU A 56 -10.83 5.52 18.44
C GLU A 56 -10.66 4.00 18.51
N TYR A 57 -11.03 3.33 17.43
CA TYR A 57 -10.99 1.88 17.35
C TYR A 57 -10.04 1.46 16.24
N ILE A 58 -8.95 0.80 16.64
CA ILE A 58 -7.94 0.30 15.71
C ILE A 58 -8.19 -1.19 15.50
N ALA A 59 -8.75 -1.56 14.35
CA ALA A 59 -9.01 -2.95 14.01
C ALA A 59 -7.71 -3.70 13.68
N SER A 60 -7.70 -5.00 13.95
CA SER A 60 -6.64 -5.88 13.44
C SER A 60 -6.79 -6.08 11.92
N ALA A 61 -5.71 -6.41 11.21
CA ALA A 61 -5.81 -6.65 9.78
C ALA A 61 -6.71 -7.85 9.46
N SER A 62 -6.70 -8.89 10.31
CA SER A 62 -7.58 -10.06 10.14
C SER A 62 -9.06 -9.77 10.38
N GLU A 63 -9.39 -8.66 11.03
CA GLU A 63 -10.75 -8.15 11.15
C GLU A 63 -11.12 -7.35 9.90
N SER A 64 -10.35 -6.31 9.55
CA SER A 64 -10.61 -5.46 8.40
C SER A 64 -10.66 -6.22 7.08
N VAL A 65 -9.85 -7.28 6.91
CA VAL A 65 -9.84 -8.10 5.68
C VAL A 65 -11.19 -8.80 5.41
N SER A 66 -12.01 -9.02 6.44
CA SER A 66 -13.29 -9.72 6.29
C SER A 66 -14.34 -8.87 5.57
N TYR A 67 -14.25 -7.54 5.69
CA TYR A 67 -15.23 -6.61 5.15
C TYR A 67 -14.64 -5.58 4.18
N LEU A 68 -13.30 -5.44 4.16
CA LEU A 68 -12.58 -4.39 3.45
C LEU A 68 -13.17 -3.02 3.76
N SER A 69 -13.40 -2.74 5.04
CA SER A 69 -13.99 -1.51 5.52
C SER A 69 -13.37 -1.08 6.83
N GLY A 70 -13.39 0.22 7.06
CA GLY A 70 -12.78 0.85 8.23
C GLY A 70 -12.33 2.26 7.88
N ASP A 71 -11.62 2.88 8.80
CA ASP A 71 -11.10 4.24 8.63
C ASP A 71 -9.68 4.24 8.03
N CYS A 72 -8.91 5.30 8.25
CA CYS A 72 -7.54 5.42 7.77
C CYS A 72 -6.56 4.47 8.46
N ASP A 73 -6.76 4.21 9.76
CA ASP A 73 -5.91 3.33 10.56
C ASP A 73 -6.11 1.88 10.12
N ASP A 74 -7.36 1.45 9.99
CA ASP A 74 -7.71 0.12 9.54
C ASP A 74 -7.18 -0.20 8.15
N HIS A 75 -7.31 0.75 7.21
CA HIS A 75 -6.77 0.62 5.86
C HIS A 75 -5.25 0.46 5.89
N SER A 76 -4.58 1.34 6.64
CA SER A 76 -3.13 1.38 6.78
C SER A 76 -2.58 0.08 7.36
N ILE A 77 -3.22 -0.42 8.42
CA ILE A 77 -2.86 -1.67 9.10
C ILE A 77 -3.08 -2.87 8.19
N LEU A 78 -4.22 -2.95 7.50
CA LEU A 78 -4.50 -4.05 6.56
C LEU A 78 -3.51 -4.06 5.40
N MET A 79 -3.27 -2.91 4.77
CA MET A 79 -2.35 -2.78 3.65
C MET A 79 -0.94 -3.21 4.05
N ALA A 80 -0.44 -2.71 5.18
CA ALA A 80 0.87 -3.06 5.69
C ALA A 80 0.96 -4.56 6.05
N ALA A 81 -0.06 -5.12 6.70
CA ALA A 81 -0.09 -6.55 7.04
C ALA A 81 0.00 -7.43 5.79
N CYS A 82 -0.83 -7.16 4.77
CA CYS A 82 -0.85 -7.93 3.52
C CYS A 82 0.46 -7.83 2.75
N ILE A 83 1.07 -6.63 2.69
CA ILE A 83 2.35 -6.42 2.02
C ILE A 83 3.47 -7.17 2.71
N ARG A 84 3.53 -7.09 4.05
CA ARG A 84 4.53 -7.82 4.84
C ARG A 84 4.38 -9.34 4.68
N ALA A 85 3.14 -9.85 4.64
CA ALA A 85 2.85 -11.27 4.47
C ALA A 85 3.41 -11.89 3.17
N ILE A 86 3.62 -11.06 2.13
CA ILE A 86 4.18 -11.49 0.83
C ILE A 86 5.63 -11.02 0.62
N GLY A 87 6.29 -10.52 1.67
CA GLY A 87 7.71 -10.18 1.65
C GLY A 87 8.03 -8.77 1.13
N GLY A 88 7.04 -7.88 1.02
CA GLY A 88 7.29 -6.45 0.87
C GLY A 88 7.65 -5.80 2.21
N VAL A 89 8.23 -4.61 2.15
CA VAL A 89 8.58 -3.82 3.34
C VAL A 89 7.69 -2.59 3.41
N PRO A 90 6.61 -2.62 4.21
CA PRO A 90 5.75 -1.47 4.42
C PRO A 90 6.27 -0.59 5.57
N ARG A 91 5.81 0.65 5.57
CA ARG A 91 5.86 1.53 6.75
C ARG A 91 4.56 2.29 6.88
N LEU A 92 4.23 2.71 8.10
CA LEU A 92 3.09 3.57 8.38
C LEU A 92 3.59 5.00 8.60
N ILE A 93 2.97 5.96 7.93
CA ILE A 93 3.26 7.38 8.09
C ILE A 93 2.12 8.04 8.85
N HIS A 94 2.43 8.63 9.99
CA HIS A 94 1.48 9.38 10.80
C HIS A 94 1.66 10.88 10.54
N THR A 95 0.57 11.56 10.20
CA THR A 95 0.48 13.00 9.95
C THR A 95 -0.58 13.61 10.87
N ASN A 96 -0.79 14.92 10.81
CA ASN A 96 -1.81 15.58 11.61
C ASN A 96 -3.23 15.15 11.18
N GLY A 97 -3.79 14.15 11.86
CA GLY A 97 -5.16 13.67 11.64
C GLY A 97 -5.30 12.64 10.51
N HIS A 98 -4.21 12.02 10.06
CA HIS A 98 -4.26 10.97 9.04
C HIS A 98 -3.06 10.03 9.14
N ILE A 99 -3.29 8.75 8.88
CA ILE A 99 -2.27 7.72 8.75
C ILE A 99 -2.40 7.06 7.38
N TYR A 100 -1.26 6.76 6.75
CA TYR A 100 -1.26 6.03 5.48
C TYR A 100 -0.06 5.08 5.36
N PRO A 101 -0.21 4.00 4.58
CA PRO A 101 0.88 3.07 4.33
C PRO A 101 1.77 3.55 3.17
N GLU A 102 3.06 3.27 3.27
CA GLU A 102 4.02 3.35 2.17
C GLU A 102 4.76 2.02 2.00
N ILE A 103 5.39 1.83 0.85
CA ILE A 103 6.29 0.69 0.60
C ILE A 103 7.67 1.10 0.14
N LEU A 104 8.66 0.30 0.54
CA LEU A 104 10.02 0.44 0.08
C LEU A 104 10.14 0.09 -1.42
N ILE A 105 10.63 1.04 -2.21
CA ILE A 105 11.02 0.86 -3.61
C ILE A 105 12.54 0.69 -3.74
N GLY A 106 13.31 1.34 -2.86
CA GLY A 106 14.77 1.28 -2.85
C GLY A 106 15.39 2.57 -3.38
N ASN A 107 15.95 2.57 -4.60
CA ASN A 107 16.70 3.71 -5.12
C ASN A 107 16.06 4.31 -6.38
N LYS A 108 16.63 5.43 -6.88
CA LYS A 108 16.10 6.16 -8.04
C LYS A 108 15.97 5.30 -9.31
N SER A 109 16.93 4.42 -9.58
CA SER A 109 16.86 3.52 -10.74
C SER A 109 15.68 2.56 -10.65
N LYS A 110 15.44 1.99 -9.47
CA LYS A 110 14.24 1.16 -9.23
C LYS A 110 12.96 1.98 -9.35
N LEU A 111 12.94 3.22 -8.84
CA LEU A 111 11.78 4.11 -8.97
C LEU A 111 11.44 4.39 -10.44
N GLU A 112 12.41 4.60 -11.32
CA GLU A 112 12.16 4.82 -12.76
C GLU A 112 11.47 3.61 -13.41
N ALA A 113 11.97 2.40 -13.12
CA ALA A 113 11.36 1.17 -13.62
C ALA A 113 9.94 0.96 -13.05
N ILE A 114 9.75 1.21 -11.76
CA ILE A 114 8.44 1.12 -11.11
C ILE A 114 7.46 2.15 -11.68
N ASN A 115 7.91 3.39 -11.93
CA ASN A 115 7.09 4.43 -12.56
C ASN A 115 6.66 4.02 -13.98
N TYR A 116 7.55 3.40 -14.76
CA TYR A 116 7.18 2.82 -16.05
C TYR A 116 6.11 1.74 -15.89
N LEU A 117 6.32 0.77 -14.99
CA LEU A 117 5.38 -0.32 -14.73
C LEU A 117 3.99 0.19 -14.35
N ILE A 118 3.90 1.13 -13.40
CA ILE A 118 2.63 1.73 -12.99
C ILE A 118 1.93 2.37 -14.20
N LYS A 119 2.66 3.17 -14.98
CA LYS A 119 2.07 3.98 -16.06
C LYS A 119 1.78 3.23 -17.35
N LYS A 120 2.47 2.12 -17.62
CA LYS A 120 2.42 1.43 -18.91
C LYS A 120 1.88 0.00 -18.85
N GLU A 121 1.95 -0.65 -17.69
CA GLU A 121 1.59 -2.06 -17.55
C GLU A 121 0.48 -2.31 -16.51
N LEU A 122 0.57 -1.69 -15.33
CA LEU A 122 -0.21 -2.12 -14.16
C LEU A 122 -1.45 -1.25 -13.89
N PHE A 123 -1.33 0.07 -14.00
CA PHE A 123 -2.38 1.04 -13.65
C PHE A 123 -2.53 2.10 -14.75
N VAL A 124 -2.51 1.67 -16.01
CA VAL A 124 -2.43 2.55 -17.19
C VAL A 124 -3.53 3.60 -17.20
N SER A 125 -4.77 3.19 -16.90
CA SER A 125 -5.93 4.08 -16.89
C SER A 125 -5.94 4.95 -15.64
N GLU A 126 -5.67 4.35 -14.48
CA GLU A 126 -5.78 4.99 -13.18
C GLU A 126 -4.70 6.07 -12.95
N SER A 127 -3.49 5.86 -13.50
CA SER A 127 -2.32 6.75 -13.37
C SER A 127 -2.12 7.72 -14.55
N LYS A 128 -3.00 7.68 -15.56
CA LYS A 128 -2.86 8.51 -16.78
C LYS A 128 -2.74 9.99 -16.44
N ASN A 129 -1.66 10.62 -16.90
CA ASN A 129 -1.32 12.04 -16.69
C ASN A 129 -1.20 12.47 -15.22
N LYS A 130 -0.98 11.53 -14.29
CA LYS A 130 -0.82 11.83 -12.86
C LYS A 130 0.66 11.66 -12.43
N PRO A 131 1.11 12.44 -11.44
CA PRO A 131 2.43 12.26 -10.84
C PRO A 131 2.48 10.98 -9.99
N ILE A 132 3.70 10.53 -9.68
CA ILE A 132 3.95 9.48 -8.69
C ILE A 132 4.65 10.15 -7.51
N ASN A 133 4.04 10.06 -6.33
CA ASN A 133 4.51 10.68 -5.10
C ASN A 133 5.21 9.64 -4.22
N TYR A 134 6.30 10.06 -3.59
CA TYR A 134 7.16 9.22 -2.77
C TYR A 134 7.96 10.09 -1.81
N HIS A 135 8.42 9.50 -0.72
CA HIS A 135 9.39 10.08 0.19
C HIS A 135 10.78 9.49 -0.02
N ILE A 136 11.81 10.26 0.36
CA ILE A 136 13.19 9.80 0.47
C ILE A 136 13.58 9.89 1.94
N ASP A 137 14.01 8.79 2.55
CA ASP A 137 14.46 8.80 3.94
C ASP A 137 15.92 9.26 4.09
N GLU A 138 16.39 9.37 5.33
CA GLU A 138 17.75 9.80 5.68
C GLU A 138 18.85 8.88 5.10
N ARG A 139 18.50 7.65 4.73
CA ARG A 139 19.39 6.65 4.11
C ARG A 139 19.30 6.67 2.58
N GLY A 140 18.54 7.60 2.01
CA GLY A 140 18.32 7.71 0.58
C GLY A 140 17.39 6.63 0.00
N GLN A 141 16.66 5.89 0.84
CA GLN A 141 15.67 4.93 0.37
C GLN A 141 14.39 5.64 -0.04
N ILE A 142 13.79 5.17 -1.13
CA ILE A 142 12.56 5.68 -1.72
C ILE A 142 11.39 4.85 -1.23
N TRP A 143 10.38 5.55 -0.72
CA TRP A 143 9.15 5.00 -0.15
C TRP A 143 7.94 5.53 -0.91
N MET A 144 7.11 4.65 -1.46
CA MET A 144 5.99 5.01 -2.31
C MET A 144 4.66 4.98 -1.55
N ASN A 145 3.85 6.02 -1.74
CA ASN A 145 2.52 6.15 -1.13
C ASN A 145 1.55 5.06 -1.59
N LEU A 146 0.83 4.44 -0.65
CA LEU A 146 -0.24 3.45 -0.88
C LEU A 146 -1.59 3.82 -0.23
N ASP A 147 -1.80 5.09 0.09
CA ASP A 147 -3.06 5.62 0.63
C ASP A 147 -4.31 5.20 -0.20
N TYR A 148 -5.44 4.95 0.49
CA TYR A 148 -6.74 4.64 -0.11
C TYR A 148 -7.31 5.76 -0.98
N THR A 149 -6.83 7.00 -0.80
CA THR A 149 -7.30 8.18 -1.56
C THR A 149 -7.01 8.11 -3.07
N ALA A 150 -6.09 7.24 -3.50
CA ALA A 150 -5.78 7.00 -4.90
C ALA A 150 -6.07 5.56 -5.35
N LYS A 151 -6.38 5.40 -6.64
CA LYS A 151 -6.57 4.10 -7.29
C LYS A 151 -5.32 3.59 -8.02
N TYR A 152 -4.17 4.18 -7.75
CA TYR A 152 -2.85 3.78 -8.26
C TYR A 152 -1.79 4.05 -7.18
N PRO A 153 -0.70 3.26 -7.12
CA PRO A 153 0.41 3.52 -6.21
C PRO A 153 1.09 4.86 -6.50
N GLY A 154 1.52 5.57 -5.46
CA GLY A 154 2.11 6.90 -5.56
C GLY A 154 1.09 8.01 -5.76
N GLY A 155 -0.14 7.84 -5.26
CA GLY A 155 -1.13 8.91 -5.20
C GLY A 155 -0.68 10.14 -4.40
N PRO A 156 -1.36 11.29 -4.52
CA PRO A 156 -1.05 12.49 -3.74
C PRO A 156 -1.09 12.23 -2.23
N PHE A 157 -0.29 12.98 -1.46
CA PHE A 157 -0.39 12.97 0.01
C PHE A 157 -1.54 13.88 0.45
N MET A 158 -2.29 13.48 1.49
CA MET A 158 -3.33 14.34 2.09
C MET A 158 -2.73 15.46 2.93
N HIS A 159 -1.61 15.19 3.62
CA HIS A 159 -0.88 16.14 4.44
C HIS A 159 0.64 16.00 4.20
N GLU A 160 1.34 17.13 4.09
CA GLU A 160 2.79 17.13 3.82
C GLU A 160 3.64 16.96 5.10
N GLU A 161 3.13 17.36 6.26
CA GLU A 161 3.87 17.28 7.52
C GLU A 161 3.80 15.87 8.13
N ILE A 162 4.95 15.20 8.18
CA ILE A 162 5.12 13.89 8.80
C ILE A 162 5.46 14.08 10.29
N LEU A 163 4.63 13.51 11.16
CA LEU A 163 4.83 13.51 12.61
C LEU A 163 5.60 12.27 13.09
N GLY A 164 5.51 11.16 12.34
CA GLY A 164 6.21 9.92 12.65
C GLY A 164 6.15 8.89 11.54
N ALA A 165 7.09 7.96 11.55
CA ALA A 165 7.13 6.82 10.63
C ALA A 165 7.47 5.52 11.38
N LEU A 166 6.72 4.46 11.12
CA LEU A 166 6.95 3.12 11.68
C LEU A 166 7.19 2.12 10.56
N THR A 167 8.45 1.68 10.40
CA THR A 167 8.83 0.64 9.44
C THR A 167 8.57 -0.76 10.01
N LEU A 168 8.07 -1.66 9.16
CA LEU A 168 7.71 -3.03 9.53
C LEU A 168 8.51 -4.01 8.66
N ASP A 169 9.78 -4.23 9.01
CA ASP A 169 10.69 -5.16 8.32
C ASP A 169 10.73 -6.58 8.92
#